data_AF-A0AA85KLT0-F1
#
_entry.id   AF-A0AA85KLT0-F1
#
_cell.length_a   1.000
_cell.length_b   1.000
_cell.length_c   1.000
_cell.angle_alpha   90.00
_cell.angle_beta   90.00
_cell.angle_gamma   90.00
#
_symmetry.space_group_name_H-M   'P 1'
#
loop_
_entity.id
_entity.type
_entity.pdbx_description
1 polymer ?
#
loop_
_entity_poly.entity_id
_entity_poly.type
_entity_poly.pdbx_seq_one_letter_code
_entity_poly.pdbx_strand_id
1 'polypeptide(L)'
;MRESFNFFKKAFRTIMSVLESTEIKLETAISPKVKADDLCVTTTNTNTDAARSGGRLRRKKCAILMMYSGWGFYGMQRCPVFPTIEGELSKALFACGQLESLTGEEHKKFHFQRASKTDKSVSALGQVCSMLLGENNDLISKLNDALPENIRILDIIRTTRCFSAKGSCSHRVYDYLLPTFALSPSSFSTSLNDSSCWNYRVTAEQITRANHLLGRYQGTHNFYNFTSGRLATDKSCNRFIISAECMPAFLLGEHEYTLIRITGQSFMLHQIRKMIGLMLAILKDYTQEDIFDLVFQRERVDIPKAPGLGLMLNQVDFSQYNQKYQNDGIHDPIDWSKYEERRDKFKLQYVYEHIDRVETEEKSMYEWLLTLNNHTYTYRDSSEHTATINNNNNINNNNAETLETSESIVPLDDVGNADDKSTHIDDDDDDDNGNVVTTTDDVIKDDSDIPLKRERLAL
;
A
#
# COMPACT_ATOMS: atom_id res chain seq x y z
N MET A 1 -7.69 17.08 -21.22
CA MET A 1 -7.92 16.14 -22.34
C MET A 1 -6.78 16.11 -23.38
N ARG A 2 -6.42 17.22 -24.06
CA ARG A 2 -5.33 17.20 -25.06
C ARG A 2 -3.93 16.96 -24.48
N GLU A 3 -3.62 17.46 -23.29
CA GLU A 3 -2.33 17.23 -22.63
C GLU A 3 -2.18 15.79 -22.12
N SER A 4 -3.25 15.22 -21.55
CA SER A 4 -3.33 13.82 -21.13
C SER A 4 -3.15 12.85 -22.33
N PHE A 5 -3.70 13.20 -23.50
CA PHE A 5 -3.55 12.42 -24.72
C PHE A 5 -2.12 12.48 -25.29
N ASN A 6 -1.46 13.65 -25.24
CA ASN A 6 -0.08 13.81 -25.71
C ASN A 6 0.93 13.11 -24.80
N PHE A 7 0.70 13.14 -23.49
CA PHE A 7 1.46 12.37 -22.51
C PHE A 7 1.35 10.86 -22.79
N PHE A 8 0.13 10.36 -23.04
CA PHE A 8 -0.12 8.96 -23.33
C PHE A 8 0.51 8.50 -24.66
N LYS A 9 0.48 9.34 -25.69
CA LYS A 9 1.13 9.06 -26.98
C LYS A 9 2.65 8.99 -26.85
N LYS A 10 3.22 9.73 -25.90
CA LYS A 10 4.65 9.70 -25.60
C LYS A 10 5.01 8.42 -24.82
N ALA A 11 4.26 8.10 -23.76
CA ALA A 11 4.44 6.87 -22.98
C ALA A 11 4.29 5.61 -23.85
N PHE A 12 3.26 5.55 -24.71
CA PHE A 12 3.04 4.43 -25.62
C PHE A 12 4.19 4.23 -26.62
N ARG A 13 4.74 5.33 -27.18
CA ARG A 13 5.91 5.26 -28.07
C ARG A 13 7.17 4.79 -27.34
N THR A 14 7.36 5.22 -26.10
CA THR A 14 8.48 4.77 -25.27
C THR A 14 8.36 3.28 -24.93
N ILE A 15 7.16 2.80 -24.60
CA ILE A 15 6.88 1.38 -24.35
C ILE A 15 7.19 0.54 -25.60
N MET A 16 6.69 0.94 -26.77
CA MET A 16 6.95 0.23 -28.02
C MET A 16 8.43 0.22 -28.40
N SER A 17 9.15 1.33 -28.20
CA SER A 17 10.59 1.41 -28.47
C SER A 17 11.42 0.53 -27.52
N VAL A 18 11.01 0.36 -26.27
CA VAL A 18 11.68 -0.54 -25.32
C VAL A 18 11.45 -2.00 -25.70
N LEU A 19 10.23 -2.36 -26.12
CA LEU A 19 9.89 -3.71 -26.60
C LEU A 19 10.70 -4.07 -27.85
N GLU A 20 10.78 -3.18 -28.84
CA GLU A 20 11.60 -3.41 -30.05
C GLU A 20 13.10 -3.54 -29.73
N SER A 21 13.60 -2.81 -28.72
CA SER A 21 15.03 -2.87 -28.34
C SER A 21 15.41 -4.12 -27.53
N THR A 22 14.43 -4.82 -26.97
CA THR A 22 14.64 -6.03 -26.15
C THR A 22 14.61 -7.30 -27.02
N GLU A 23 13.81 -7.33 -28.09
CA GLU A 23 13.87 -8.40 -29.10
C GLU A 23 15.25 -8.48 -29.78
N ILE A 24 15.88 -7.33 -30.09
CA ILE A 24 17.19 -7.31 -30.78
C ILE A 24 18.33 -7.81 -29.88
N LYS A 25 18.18 -7.79 -28.55
CA LYS A 25 19.23 -8.22 -27.61
C LYS A 25 19.21 -9.72 -27.30
N LEU A 26 18.13 -10.44 -27.59
CA LEU A 26 18.05 -11.88 -27.32
C LEU A 26 18.82 -12.74 -28.33
N GLU A 27 19.18 -12.23 -29.51
CA GLU A 27 19.85 -13.03 -30.56
C GLU A 27 21.39 -13.08 -30.50
N THR A 28 22.06 -12.37 -29.58
CA THR A 28 23.54 -12.22 -29.62
C THR A 28 24.30 -12.55 -28.33
N ALA A 29 23.90 -13.58 -27.57
CA ALA A 29 24.71 -14.07 -26.44
C ALA A 29 24.94 -15.59 -26.47
N ILE A 30 26.00 -16.02 -27.17
CA ILE A 30 26.62 -17.35 -27.01
C ILE A 30 28.03 -17.15 -26.45
N SER A 31 28.32 -17.73 -25.29
CA SER A 31 29.61 -17.69 -24.58
C SER A 31 30.73 -18.51 -25.25
N PRO A 32 32.00 -18.33 -24.82
CA PRO A 32 32.63 -19.49 -24.17
C PRO A 32 33.52 -19.19 -22.93
N LYS A 33 33.47 -20.19 -22.02
CA LYS A 33 34.33 -20.65 -20.91
C LYS A 33 35.69 -19.97 -20.63
N VAL A 34 35.96 -19.77 -19.33
CA VAL A 34 37.31 -19.67 -18.74
C VAL A 34 37.47 -20.70 -17.61
N LYS A 35 38.68 -21.29 -17.54
CA LYS A 35 39.11 -22.38 -16.66
C LYS A 35 39.48 -21.90 -15.25
N ALA A 36 39.38 -22.84 -14.31
CA ALA A 36 39.96 -22.79 -12.97
C ALA A 36 41.50 -22.80 -13.03
N ASP A 37 42.16 -22.14 -12.07
CA ASP A 37 43.14 -22.76 -11.16
C ASP A 37 43.68 -21.75 -10.10
N ASP A 38 43.98 -22.32 -8.94
CA ASP A 38 44.89 -21.94 -7.85
C ASP A 38 44.55 -20.95 -6.72
N LEU A 39 44.42 -21.59 -5.54
CA LEU A 39 44.56 -21.12 -4.16
C LEU A 39 45.98 -20.59 -3.87
N CYS A 40 46.07 -19.51 -3.09
CA CYS A 40 47.11 -19.40 -2.06
C CYS A 40 46.63 -18.52 -0.90
N VAL A 41 46.56 -19.14 0.27
CA VAL A 41 46.36 -18.51 1.58
C VAL A 41 47.64 -17.78 1.96
N THR A 42 47.55 -16.49 2.30
CA THR A 42 48.62 -15.84 3.07
C THR A 42 48.01 -14.95 4.14
N THR A 43 48.14 -15.42 5.37
CA THR A 43 47.80 -14.73 6.61
C THR A 43 48.82 -13.64 6.86
N THR A 44 48.41 -12.37 6.88
CA THR A 44 49.20 -11.31 7.50
C THR A 44 48.31 -10.47 8.41
N ASN A 45 48.45 -10.73 9.71
CA ASN A 45 48.07 -9.81 10.78
C ASN A 45 48.91 -8.54 10.66
N THR A 46 48.27 -7.39 10.50
CA THR A 46 48.85 -6.11 10.91
C THR A 46 47.83 -5.32 11.72
N ASN A 47 48.27 -4.99 12.93
CA ASN A 47 47.58 -4.28 13.99
C ASN A 47 47.05 -2.90 13.60
N THR A 48 45.90 -2.59 14.20
CA THR A 48 45.46 -1.34 14.82
C THR A 48 46.29 -0.07 14.57
N ASP A 49 45.63 0.91 13.94
CA ASP A 49 45.45 2.30 14.41
C ASP A 49 45.38 3.27 13.24
N ALA A 50 44.15 3.57 12.80
CA ALA A 50 43.88 4.72 11.94
C ALA A 50 42.55 5.37 12.34
N ALA A 51 42.68 6.36 13.24
CA ALA A 51 41.90 7.59 13.32
C ALA A 51 40.35 7.48 13.33
N ARG A 52 39.80 7.39 14.54
CA ARG A 52 38.49 8.00 14.87
C ARG A 52 38.58 9.53 14.70
N SER A 53 38.29 10.03 13.51
CA SER A 53 37.96 11.46 13.30
C SER A 53 36.49 11.67 13.67
N GLY A 54 36.24 11.93 14.97
CA GLY A 54 34.91 12.14 15.54
C GLY A 54 34.26 13.49 15.18
N GLY A 55 34.15 13.81 13.88
CA GLY A 55 33.29 14.88 13.41
C GLY A 55 31.86 14.35 13.26
N ARG A 56 30.92 14.81 14.10
CA ARG A 56 29.49 14.44 13.95
C ARG A 56 29.03 14.84 12.54
N LEU A 57 28.63 13.86 11.73
CA LEU A 57 28.19 14.05 10.34
C LEU A 57 27.11 15.15 10.31
N ARG A 58 27.32 16.23 9.56
CA ARG A 58 26.34 17.32 9.47
C ARG A 58 25.12 16.82 8.71
N ARG A 59 24.01 16.61 9.42
CA ARG A 59 22.78 16.05 8.84
C ARG A 59 21.82 17.14 8.36
N LYS A 60 21.10 16.84 7.28
CA LYS A 60 20.04 17.67 6.70
C LYS A 60 18.78 16.82 6.55
N LYS A 61 17.61 17.48 6.62
CA LYS A 61 16.34 16.82 6.34
C LYS A 61 16.24 16.61 4.83
N CYS A 62 15.97 15.37 4.42
CA CYS A 62 15.88 15.00 3.02
C CYS A 62 14.60 14.21 2.75
N ALA A 63 14.13 14.28 1.52
CA ALA A 63 13.19 13.35 0.91
C ALA A 63 13.99 12.27 0.15
N ILE A 64 13.66 11.01 0.36
CA ILE A 64 14.23 9.85 -0.34
C ILE A 64 13.15 9.33 -1.28
N LEU A 65 13.39 9.43 -2.58
CA LEU A 65 12.48 8.93 -3.63
C LEU A 65 12.89 7.49 -3.95
N MET A 66 11.97 6.54 -3.81
CA MET A 66 12.27 5.13 -4.00
C MET A 66 11.14 4.38 -4.71
N MET A 67 11.53 3.29 -5.36
CA MET A 67 10.63 2.31 -5.97
C MET A 67 11.02 0.90 -5.55
N TYR A 68 10.06 0.00 -5.48
CA TYR A 68 10.26 -1.40 -5.13
C TYR A 68 9.15 -2.31 -5.64
N SER A 69 9.51 -3.57 -5.89
CA SER A 69 8.54 -4.66 -5.99
C SER A 69 8.22 -5.15 -4.58
N GLY A 70 6.93 -5.20 -4.24
CA GLY A 70 6.48 -5.66 -2.92
C GLY A 70 6.63 -7.17 -2.73
N TRP A 71 6.89 -7.93 -3.80
CA TRP A 71 6.99 -9.38 -3.73
C TRP A 71 8.11 -9.84 -2.80
N GLY A 72 7.81 -10.83 -1.95
CA GLY A 72 8.71 -11.32 -0.91
C GLY A 72 8.75 -10.47 0.36
N PHE A 73 8.07 -9.32 0.41
CA PHE A 73 8.06 -8.42 1.57
C PHE A 73 6.70 -8.33 2.26
N TYR A 74 6.75 -8.15 3.59
CA TYR A 74 5.58 -7.99 4.46
C TYR A 74 5.18 -6.51 4.62
N GLY A 75 5.27 -5.77 3.52
CA GLY A 75 4.89 -4.36 3.42
C GLY A 75 6.04 -3.39 3.65
N MET A 76 5.69 -2.10 3.75
CA MET A 76 6.66 -1.03 3.92
C MET A 76 7.28 -1.03 5.33
N GLN A 77 6.44 -0.94 6.36
CA GLN A 77 6.85 -0.67 7.74
C GLN A 77 7.64 -1.84 8.33
N ARG A 78 8.62 -1.58 9.20
CA ARG A 78 9.40 -2.63 9.87
C ARG A 78 8.52 -3.61 10.65
N CYS A 79 8.83 -4.89 10.48
CA CYS A 79 8.40 -5.99 11.33
C CYS A 79 9.66 -6.72 11.82
N PRO A 80 9.77 -7.10 13.10
CA PRO A 80 10.95 -7.83 13.60
C PRO A 80 11.14 -9.22 12.97
N VAL A 81 10.04 -9.87 12.58
CA VAL A 81 10.02 -11.28 12.18
C VAL A 81 10.17 -11.47 10.67
N PHE A 82 9.64 -10.52 9.89
CA PHE A 82 9.51 -10.66 8.44
C PHE A 82 10.31 -9.60 7.68
N PRO A 83 10.79 -9.91 6.47
CA PRO A 83 11.46 -8.92 5.63
C PRO A 83 10.47 -7.83 5.21
N THR A 84 10.89 -6.58 5.34
CA THR A 84 10.12 -5.40 4.94
C THR A 84 11.00 -4.40 4.19
N ILE A 85 10.38 -3.54 3.40
CA ILE A 85 11.11 -2.56 2.58
C ILE A 85 11.93 -1.60 3.47
N GLU A 86 11.35 -1.14 4.57
CA GLU A 86 12.03 -0.27 5.53
C GLU A 86 13.14 -1.02 6.29
N GLY A 87 13.03 -2.34 6.47
CA GLY A 87 14.10 -3.19 6.98
C GLY A 87 15.32 -3.19 6.06
N GLU A 88 15.13 -3.45 4.77
CA GLU A 88 16.21 -3.41 3.77
C GLU A 88 16.80 -2.00 3.60
N LEU A 89 15.95 -0.97 3.59
CA LEU A 89 16.42 0.42 3.58
C LEU A 89 17.28 0.74 4.81
N SER A 90 16.89 0.27 6.00
CA SER A 90 17.66 0.47 7.23
C SER A 90 19.01 -0.24 7.17
N LYS A 91 19.07 -1.47 6.64
CA LYS A 91 20.33 -2.21 6.41
C LYS A 91 21.26 -1.45 5.46
N ALA A 92 20.75 -0.97 4.33
CA ALA A 92 21.52 -0.20 3.36
C ALA A 92 22.02 1.14 3.95
N LEU A 93 21.17 1.85 4.70
CA LEU A 93 21.55 3.09 5.39
C LEU A 93 22.64 2.86 6.44
N PHE A 94 22.56 1.75 7.20
CA PHE A 94 23.58 1.36 8.16
C PHE A 94 24.92 1.04 7.47
N ALA A 95 24.89 0.23 6.40
CA ALA A 95 26.08 -0.09 5.60
C ALA A 95 26.76 1.17 5.00
N CYS A 96 25.96 2.20 4.67
CA CYS A 96 26.45 3.49 4.16
C CYS A 96 26.89 4.48 5.26
N GLY A 97 26.90 4.07 6.53
CA GLY A 97 27.25 4.93 7.68
C GLY A 97 26.23 6.03 7.98
N GLN A 98 25.00 5.90 7.47
CA GLN A 98 23.91 6.85 7.77
C GLN A 98 23.18 6.51 9.07
N LEU A 99 23.20 5.27 9.53
CA LEU A 99 22.69 4.85 10.83
C LEU A 99 23.82 4.38 11.73
N GLU A 100 23.68 4.57 13.04
CA GLU A 100 24.64 4.09 14.03
C GLU A 100 24.29 2.68 14.53
N SER A 101 23.01 2.29 14.44
CA SER A 101 22.55 0.94 14.70
C SER A 101 21.31 0.58 13.88
N LEU A 102 20.92 -0.69 13.89
CA LEU A 102 19.67 -1.18 13.29
C LEU A 102 18.50 -1.25 14.28
N THR A 103 18.68 -0.73 15.50
CA THR A 103 17.62 -0.70 16.52
C THR A 103 16.48 0.23 16.10
N GLY A 104 15.27 0.00 16.63
CA GLY A 104 14.08 0.79 16.28
C GLY A 104 14.17 2.27 16.67
N GLU A 105 14.99 2.60 17.67
CA GLU A 105 15.14 3.96 18.19
C GLU A 105 15.74 4.94 17.18
N GLU A 106 16.53 4.45 16.23
CA GLU A 106 17.20 5.28 15.24
C GLU A 106 16.20 5.96 14.28
N HIS A 107 15.02 5.35 14.06
CA HIS A 107 13.97 5.99 13.26
C HIS A 107 13.41 7.23 13.95
N LYS A 108 13.23 7.18 15.27
CA LYS A 108 12.83 8.36 16.06
C LYS A 108 13.95 9.40 16.02
N LYS A 109 15.20 9.00 16.29
CA LYS A 109 16.38 9.86 16.28
C LYS A 109 16.63 10.59 14.95
N PHE A 110 16.40 9.94 13.81
CA PHE A 110 16.57 10.53 12.48
C PHE A 110 15.27 11.03 11.85
N HIS A 111 14.19 11.10 12.63
CA HIS A 111 12.90 11.63 12.22
C HIS A 111 12.37 10.93 10.95
N PHE A 112 12.51 9.60 10.88
CA PHE A 112 12.09 8.82 9.73
C PHE A 112 10.56 8.83 9.60
N GLN A 113 10.07 9.21 8.43
CA GLN A 113 8.66 9.20 8.07
C GLN A 113 8.50 8.65 6.65
N ARG A 114 7.33 8.07 6.37
CA ARG A 114 6.99 7.50 5.06
C ARG A 114 5.69 8.10 4.56
N ALA A 115 5.60 8.38 3.26
CA ALA A 115 4.41 8.95 2.65
C ALA A 115 3.25 7.94 2.60
N SER A 116 3.54 6.66 2.42
CA SER A 116 2.53 5.61 2.46
C SER A 116 3.02 4.35 3.17
N LYS A 117 2.12 3.67 3.88
CA LYS A 117 2.34 2.34 4.46
C LYS A 117 1.69 1.33 3.52
N THR A 118 2.46 0.77 2.60
CA THR A 118 1.96 -0.27 1.70
C THR A 118 1.81 -1.59 2.46
N ASP A 119 0.74 -2.32 2.17
CA ASP A 119 0.46 -3.63 2.75
C ASP A 119 1.44 -4.70 2.22
N LYS A 120 1.37 -5.92 2.78
CA LYS A 120 2.11 -7.09 2.29
C LYS A 120 1.95 -7.25 0.78
N SER A 121 3.08 -7.49 0.10
CA SER A 121 3.17 -7.71 -1.35
C SER A 121 2.81 -6.53 -2.26
N VAL A 122 2.40 -5.37 -1.72
CA VAL A 122 2.05 -4.19 -2.52
C VAL A 122 3.32 -3.47 -2.99
N SER A 123 3.41 -3.22 -4.29
CA SER A 123 4.56 -2.54 -4.92
C SER A 123 4.46 -1.02 -4.84
N ALA A 124 5.56 -0.31 -5.08
CA ALA A 124 5.54 1.15 -5.21
C ALA A 124 6.53 1.65 -6.27
N LEU A 125 6.10 2.59 -7.09
CA LEU A 125 6.90 3.23 -8.13
C LEU A 125 7.33 4.65 -7.75
N GLY A 126 6.75 5.21 -6.69
CA GLY A 126 6.99 6.58 -6.24
C GLY A 126 6.79 6.75 -4.75
N GLN A 127 7.34 5.83 -3.95
CA GLN A 127 7.34 5.97 -2.49
C GLN A 127 8.30 7.11 -2.10
N VAL A 128 7.90 7.89 -1.09
CA VAL A 128 8.78 8.91 -0.48
C VAL A 128 8.93 8.64 1.00
N CYS A 129 10.18 8.62 1.45
CA CYS A 129 10.51 8.68 2.87
C CYS A 129 11.15 10.04 3.18
N SER A 130 11.06 10.50 4.42
CA SER A 130 11.83 11.66 4.88
C SER A 130 12.60 11.35 6.15
N MET A 131 13.87 11.75 6.21
CA MET A 131 14.73 11.54 7.37
C MET A 131 15.94 12.50 7.37
N LEU A 132 16.70 12.51 8.47
CA LEU A 132 17.95 13.26 8.60
C LEU A 132 19.14 12.45 8.05
N LEU A 133 19.70 12.88 6.93
CA LEU A 133 20.86 12.25 6.26
C LEU A 133 22.08 13.15 6.31
N GLY A 134 23.26 12.55 6.38
CA GLY A 134 24.52 13.27 6.20
C GLY A 134 24.79 13.59 4.73
N GLU A 135 25.49 14.68 4.48
CA GLU A 135 25.93 15.04 3.13
C GLU A 135 26.95 14.01 2.60
N ASN A 136 26.64 13.37 1.47
CA ASN A 136 27.51 12.43 0.77
C ASN A 136 27.08 12.36 -0.71
N ASN A 137 27.98 12.78 -1.60
CA ASN A 137 27.67 12.92 -3.04
C ASN A 137 27.36 11.58 -3.72
N ASP A 138 27.90 10.48 -3.21
CA ASP A 138 27.74 9.15 -3.82
C ASP A 138 26.70 8.29 -3.08
N LEU A 139 25.91 8.89 -2.18
CA LEU A 139 25.01 8.16 -1.29
C LEU A 139 23.98 7.32 -2.06
N ILE A 140 23.43 7.85 -3.17
CA ILE A 140 22.45 7.12 -3.99
C ILE A 140 23.06 5.86 -4.60
N SER A 141 24.31 5.93 -5.11
CA SER A 141 25.00 4.75 -5.66
C SER A 141 25.23 3.73 -4.57
N LYS A 142 25.84 4.14 -3.45
CA LYS A 142 26.14 3.25 -2.32
C LYS A 142 24.90 2.57 -1.73
N LEU A 143 23.78 3.30 -1.65
CA LEU A 143 22.52 2.73 -1.20
C LEU A 143 22.00 1.69 -2.19
N ASN A 144 22.02 1.98 -3.49
CA ASN A 144 21.58 1.03 -4.50
C ASN A 144 22.48 -0.22 -4.59
N ASP A 145 23.78 -0.07 -4.34
CA ASP A 145 24.74 -1.19 -4.27
C ASP A 145 24.49 -2.11 -3.06
N ALA A 146 23.98 -1.53 -1.97
CA ALA A 146 23.61 -2.26 -0.75
C ALA A 146 22.16 -2.77 -0.73
N LEU A 147 21.34 -2.40 -1.72
CA LEU A 147 19.93 -2.78 -1.82
C LEU A 147 19.73 -3.91 -2.86
N PRO A 148 18.79 -4.84 -2.61
CA PRO A 148 18.43 -5.86 -3.59
C PRO A 148 17.87 -5.23 -4.88
N GLU A 149 17.96 -5.96 -6.00
CA GLU A 149 17.67 -5.37 -7.32
C GLU A 149 16.26 -4.83 -7.49
N ASN A 150 15.32 -5.43 -6.78
CA ASN A 150 13.91 -5.07 -6.74
C ASN A 150 13.60 -3.91 -5.76
N ILE A 151 14.61 -3.22 -5.22
CA ILE A 151 14.46 -1.96 -4.45
C ILE A 151 15.48 -0.95 -4.98
N ARG A 152 15.01 0.24 -5.36
CA ARG A 152 15.87 1.29 -5.93
C ARG A 152 15.58 2.67 -5.37
N ILE A 153 16.64 3.37 -5.01
CA ILE A 153 16.62 4.81 -4.73
C ILE A 153 16.79 5.56 -6.04
N LEU A 154 15.83 6.43 -6.33
CA LEU A 154 15.80 7.29 -7.50
C LEU A 154 16.50 8.61 -7.25
N ASP A 155 16.23 9.23 -6.09
CA ASP A 155 16.77 10.54 -5.72
C ASP A 155 16.79 10.75 -4.21
N ILE A 156 17.63 11.69 -3.78
CA ILE A 156 17.65 12.22 -2.41
C ILE A 156 17.70 13.74 -2.50
N ILE A 157 16.60 14.39 -2.12
CA ILE A 157 16.42 15.84 -2.25
C ILE A 157 16.46 16.48 -0.86
N ARG A 158 17.22 17.55 -0.68
CA ARG A 158 17.22 18.31 0.56
C ARG A 158 15.91 19.08 0.70
N THR A 159 15.30 19.02 1.89
CA THR A 159 14.02 19.66 2.20
C THR A 159 14.14 20.62 3.38
N THR A 160 13.05 21.33 3.67
CA THR A 160 12.94 22.13 4.90
C THR A 160 13.05 21.24 6.13
N ARG A 161 13.43 21.83 7.27
CA ARG A 161 13.63 21.10 8.54
C ARG A 161 12.37 20.38 9.02
N CYS A 162 11.19 20.94 8.75
CA CYS A 162 9.89 20.43 9.19
C CYS A 162 9.22 19.50 8.17
N PHE A 163 9.87 19.20 7.04
CA PHE A 163 9.28 18.36 6.01
C PHE A 163 8.99 16.95 6.53
N SER A 164 7.74 16.50 6.36
CA SER A 164 7.31 15.13 6.66
C SER A 164 6.73 14.52 5.40
N ALA A 165 7.29 13.40 4.93
CA ALA A 165 6.75 12.73 3.74
C ALA A 165 5.26 12.37 3.89
N LYS A 166 4.83 12.05 5.12
CA LYS A 166 3.41 11.79 5.45
C LYS A 166 2.57 13.07 5.41
N GLY A 167 3.03 14.12 6.11
CA GLY A 167 2.24 15.32 6.39
C GLY A 167 2.31 16.41 5.31
N SER A 168 3.36 16.42 4.50
CA SER A 168 3.54 17.37 3.39
C SER A 168 3.02 16.86 2.05
N CYS A 169 2.56 15.60 2.00
CA CYS A 169 1.95 15.01 0.81
C CYS A 169 0.53 15.55 0.59
N SER A 170 0.23 16.04 -0.61
CA SER A 170 -1.10 16.54 -0.97
C SER A 170 -2.07 15.39 -1.25
N HIS A 171 -1.64 14.42 -2.05
CA HIS A 171 -2.42 13.24 -2.43
C HIS A 171 -1.52 12.09 -2.89
N ARG A 172 -2.10 10.90 -2.93
CA ARG A 172 -1.46 9.66 -3.39
C ARG A 172 -2.21 9.15 -4.61
N VAL A 173 -1.46 8.65 -5.59
CA VAL A 173 -1.98 8.01 -6.79
C VAL A 173 -1.63 6.53 -6.69
N TYR A 174 -2.65 5.69 -6.64
CA TYR A 174 -2.53 4.24 -6.70
C TYR A 174 -3.02 3.73 -8.04
N ASP A 175 -2.30 2.77 -8.58
CA ASP A 175 -2.74 2.00 -9.74
C ASP A 175 -3.04 0.57 -9.28
N TYR A 176 -4.06 -0.03 -9.87
CA TYR A 176 -4.39 -1.44 -9.69
C TYR A 176 -4.42 -2.13 -11.06
N LEU A 177 -3.41 -2.95 -11.35
CA LEU A 177 -3.33 -3.76 -12.56
C LEU A 177 -4.23 -4.98 -12.40
N LEU A 178 -5.13 -5.21 -13.35
CA LEU A 178 -5.99 -6.40 -13.36
C LEU A 178 -6.18 -6.95 -14.77
N PRO A 179 -6.30 -8.29 -14.90
CA PRO A 179 -6.73 -8.91 -16.14
C PRO A 179 -8.11 -8.40 -16.57
N THR A 180 -8.30 -8.13 -17.86
CA THR A 180 -9.54 -7.51 -18.34
C THR A 180 -10.76 -8.40 -18.23
N PHE A 181 -10.60 -9.73 -18.16
CA PHE A 181 -11.72 -10.64 -17.90
C PHE A 181 -12.43 -10.36 -16.56
N ALA A 182 -11.78 -9.68 -15.62
CA ALA A 182 -12.43 -9.24 -14.39
C ALA A 182 -13.55 -8.22 -14.66
N LEU A 183 -13.44 -7.44 -15.74
CA LEU A 183 -14.44 -6.47 -16.18
C LEU A 183 -15.52 -7.08 -17.08
N SER A 184 -15.48 -8.39 -17.33
CA SER A 184 -16.46 -9.03 -18.21
C SER A 184 -17.87 -8.92 -17.64
N PRO A 185 -18.89 -8.70 -18.48
CA PRO A 185 -20.29 -8.77 -18.03
C PRO A 185 -20.62 -10.18 -17.53
N SER A 186 -21.67 -10.29 -16.71
CA SER A 186 -22.17 -11.57 -16.18
C SER A 186 -22.50 -12.60 -17.26
N SER A 187 -23.02 -12.15 -18.41
CA SER A 187 -23.34 -13.00 -19.57
C SER A 187 -22.13 -13.74 -20.14
N PHE A 188 -20.94 -13.14 -20.04
CA PHE A 188 -19.68 -13.78 -20.42
C PHE A 188 -19.12 -14.66 -19.30
N SER A 189 -19.52 -14.41 -18.05
CA SER A 189 -19.02 -15.12 -16.87
C SER A 189 -19.40 -16.59 -16.86
N THR A 190 -20.55 -16.97 -17.44
CA THR A 190 -20.99 -18.37 -17.55
C THR A 190 -20.13 -19.19 -18.52
N SER A 191 -19.42 -18.55 -19.46
CA SER A 191 -18.48 -19.19 -20.38
C SER A 191 -17.02 -19.05 -19.96
N LEU A 192 -16.72 -18.31 -18.91
CA LEU A 192 -15.37 -18.17 -18.35
C LEU A 192 -14.97 -19.46 -17.65
N ASN A 193 -14.32 -20.36 -18.38
CA ASN A 193 -13.44 -21.33 -17.75
C ASN A 193 -12.02 -20.77 -17.69
N ASP A 194 -11.24 -21.33 -16.77
CA ASP A 194 -9.84 -21.03 -16.56
C ASP A 194 -9.02 -20.99 -17.87
N SER A 195 -9.22 -21.94 -18.77
CA SER A 195 -8.48 -22.02 -20.03
C SER A 195 -8.87 -20.97 -21.07
N SER A 196 -10.04 -20.33 -20.95
CA SER A 196 -10.56 -19.38 -21.94
C SER A 196 -10.74 -17.96 -21.43
N CYS A 197 -10.46 -17.69 -20.15
CA CYS A 197 -10.67 -16.36 -19.57
C CYS A 197 -9.83 -15.28 -20.28
N TRP A 198 -8.60 -15.64 -20.65
CA TRP A 198 -7.68 -14.81 -21.41
C TRP A 198 -8.10 -14.57 -22.87
N ASN A 199 -9.18 -15.18 -23.38
CA ASN A 199 -9.75 -14.85 -24.69
C ASN A 199 -10.66 -13.61 -24.65
N TYR A 200 -11.10 -13.20 -23.45
CA TYR A 200 -11.89 -11.99 -23.31
C TYR A 200 -11.07 -10.76 -23.71
N ARG A 201 -11.71 -9.84 -24.42
CA ARG A 201 -11.17 -8.52 -24.72
C ARG A 201 -12.16 -7.46 -24.28
N VAL A 202 -11.74 -6.52 -23.46
CA VAL A 202 -12.64 -5.50 -22.90
C VAL A 202 -13.06 -4.51 -23.97
N THR A 203 -14.34 -4.17 -23.98
CA THR A 203 -14.89 -3.17 -24.89
C THR A 203 -14.82 -1.77 -24.28
N ALA A 204 -14.85 -0.74 -25.13
CA ALA A 204 -14.95 0.65 -24.67
C ALA A 204 -16.21 0.90 -23.81
N GLU A 205 -17.30 0.18 -24.09
CA GLU A 205 -18.53 0.22 -23.30
C GLU A 205 -18.31 -0.28 -21.87
N GLN A 206 -17.61 -1.41 -21.70
CA GLN A 206 -17.31 -1.94 -20.36
C GLN A 206 -16.36 -1.03 -19.58
N ILE A 207 -15.35 -0.44 -20.24
CA ILE A 207 -14.50 0.59 -19.62
C ILE A 207 -15.34 1.81 -19.20
N THR A 208 -16.30 2.22 -20.03
CA THR A 208 -17.21 3.34 -19.72
C THR A 208 -18.10 3.01 -18.51
N ARG A 209 -18.66 1.80 -18.45
CA ARG A 209 -19.44 1.31 -17.30
C ARG A 209 -18.58 1.28 -16.03
N ALA A 210 -17.36 0.76 -16.10
CA ALA A 210 -16.43 0.76 -14.97
C ALA A 210 -16.11 2.19 -14.49
N ASN A 211 -15.86 3.13 -15.41
CA ASN A 211 -15.62 4.54 -15.08
C ASN A 211 -16.83 5.23 -14.45
N HIS A 212 -18.06 4.93 -14.90
CA HIS A 212 -19.29 5.42 -14.27
C HIS A 212 -19.38 4.98 -12.80
N LEU A 213 -19.13 3.69 -12.52
CA LEU A 213 -19.14 3.16 -11.15
C LEU A 213 -18.01 3.75 -10.29
N LEU A 214 -16.80 3.87 -10.82
CA LEU A 214 -15.66 4.48 -10.13
C LEU A 214 -15.92 5.95 -9.79
N GLY A 215 -16.67 6.67 -10.64
CA GLY A 215 -17.12 8.04 -10.41
C GLY A 215 -17.94 8.21 -9.14
N ARG A 216 -18.66 7.17 -8.68
CA ARG A 216 -19.47 7.21 -7.44
C ARG A 216 -18.63 7.37 -6.18
N TYR A 217 -17.33 7.06 -6.24
CA TYR A 217 -16.42 7.26 -5.11
C TYR A 217 -15.87 8.68 -4.99
N GLN A 218 -15.97 9.51 -6.03
CA GLN A 218 -15.41 10.86 -6.04
C GLN A 218 -16.08 11.73 -4.96
N GLY A 219 -15.28 12.61 -4.35
CA GLY A 219 -15.73 13.46 -3.26
C GLY A 219 -15.39 12.89 -1.88
N THR A 220 -16.02 13.48 -0.85
CA THR A 220 -15.83 13.09 0.56
C THR A 220 -16.96 12.16 0.97
N HIS A 221 -16.61 10.94 1.38
CA HIS A 221 -17.57 9.96 1.90
C HIS A 221 -17.06 9.32 3.18
N ASN A 222 -17.96 8.69 3.93
CA ASN A 222 -17.59 7.82 5.04
C ASN A 222 -17.21 6.43 4.50
N PHE A 223 -15.92 6.14 4.42
CA PHE A 223 -15.39 4.88 3.90
C PHE A 223 -15.31 3.78 4.98
N TYR A 224 -16.11 3.85 6.03
CA TYR A 224 -16.15 2.89 7.14
C TYR A 224 -16.28 1.42 6.69
N ASN A 225 -17.16 1.14 5.71
CA ASN A 225 -17.33 -0.22 5.18
C ASN A 225 -16.17 -0.69 4.28
N PHE A 226 -15.31 0.25 3.86
CA PHE A 226 -14.14 0.00 3.02
C PHE A 226 -12.87 -0.26 3.83
N THR A 227 -12.94 -0.36 5.15
CA THR A 227 -11.79 -0.66 6.02
C THR A 227 -12.11 -1.78 7.01
N SER A 228 -11.17 -2.08 7.90
CA SER A 228 -11.28 -3.01 9.02
C SER A 228 -10.75 -2.32 10.29
N GLY A 229 -11.20 -2.75 11.48
CA GLY A 229 -10.68 -2.25 12.77
C GLY A 229 -11.04 -0.79 13.10
N ARG A 230 -12.09 -0.23 12.49
CA ARG A 230 -12.53 1.15 12.71
C ARG A 230 -14.02 1.22 13.03
N LEU A 231 -14.44 2.23 13.80
CA LEU A 231 -15.84 2.50 14.13
C LEU A 231 -16.50 3.43 13.10
N ALA A 232 -17.82 3.34 12.95
CA ALA A 232 -18.56 4.14 11.96
C ALA A 232 -18.54 5.64 12.28
N THR A 233 -18.39 5.94 13.57
CA THR A 233 -18.30 7.28 14.15
C THR A 233 -16.88 7.85 14.10
N ASP A 234 -15.87 7.05 13.76
CA ASP A 234 -14.49 7.52 13.63
C ASP A 234 -14.43 8.54 12.48
N LYS A 235 -14.09 9.80 12.81
CA LYS A 235 -13.97 10.87 11.81
C LYS A 235 -12.89 10.56 10.78
N SER A 236 -11.90 9.76 11.16
CA SER A 236 -10.87 9.24 10.27
C SER A 236 -11.41 8.20 9.27
N CYS A 237 -12.69 7.84 9.28
CA CYS A 237 -13.30 7.10 8.18
C CYS A 237 -13.70 8.00 6.99
N ASN A 238 -13.79 9.33 7.20
CA ASN A 238 -14.03 10.25 6.11
C ASN A 238 -12.78 10.41 5.25
N ARG A 239 -12.90 10.13 3.95
CA ARG A 239 -11.80 10.24 2.99
C ARG A 239 -12.29 10.95 1.75
N PHE A 240 -11.37 11.69 1.13
CA PHE A 240 -11.61 12.43 -0.09
C PHE A 240 -10.90 11.76 -1.28
N ILE A 241 -11.71 11.27 -2.22
CA ILE A 241 -11.24 10.76 -3.50
C ILE A 241 -11.31 11.91 -4.52
N ILE A 242 -10.16 12.22 -5.11
CA ILE A 242 -10.03 13.26 -6.14
C ILE A 242 -10.53 12.72 -7.48
N SER A 243 -10.07 11.51 -7.85
CA SER A 243 -10.51 10.82 -9.07
C SER A 243 -10.32 9.31 -8.95
N ALA A 244 -11.10 8.56 -9.71
CA ALA A 244 -10.99 7.12 -9.84
C ALA A 244 -11.40 6.75 -11.27
N GLU A 245 -10.48 6.14 -12.03
CA GLU A 245 -10.65 5.93 -13.47
C GLU A 245 -10.07 4.56 -13.90
N CYS A 246 -10.78 3.85 -14.75
CA CYS A 246 -10.29 2.70 -15.50
C CYS A 246 -9.62 3.20 -16.79
N MET A 247 -8.32 2.93 -16.91
CA MET A 247 -7.49 3.31 -18.05
C MET A 247 -7.82 2.44 -19.28
N PRO A 248 -7.34 2.82 -20.48
CA PRO A 248 -7.39 1.94 -21.65
C PRO A 248 -6.64 0.63 -21.40
N ALA A 249 -7.16 -0.45 -21.97
CA ALA A 249 -6.51 -1.75 -21.92
C ALA A 249 -5.26 -1.81 -22.80
N PHE A 250 -4.34 -2.72 -22.46
CA PHE A 250 -3.12 -2.99 -23.19
C PHE A 250 -2.73 -4.47 -23.04
N LEU A 251 -1.84 -4.94 -23.91
CA LEU A 251 -1.32 -6.30 -23.88
C LEU A 251 0.02 -6.37 -23.15
N LEU A 252 0.19 -7.40 -22.31
CA LEU A 252 1.47 -7.89 -21.82
C LEU A 252 1.66 -9.29 -22.39
N GLY A 253 2.50 -9.42 -23.42
CA GLY A 253 2.50 -10.62 -24.26
C GLY A 253 1.13 -10.84 -24.89
N GLU A 254 0.52 -12.00 -24.64
CA GLU A 254 -0.81 -12.37 -25.15
C GLU A 254 -1.97 -12.01 -24.19
N HIS A 255 -1.64 -11.55 -22.98
CA HIS A 255 -2.59 -11.31 -21.91
C HIS A 255 -3.05 -9.85 -21.89
N GLU A 256 -4.37 -9.62 -21.87
CA GLU A 256 -4.94 -8.28 -21.84
C GLU A 256 -5.17 -7.80 -20.40
N TYR A 257 -4.62 -6.62 -20.10
CA TYR A 257 -4.73 -5.96 -18.81
C TYR A 257 -5.29 -4.55 -18.95
N THR A 258 -5.80 -4.03 -17.84
CA THR A 258 -6.04 -2.60 -17.66
C THR A 258 -5.59 -2.14 -16.27
N LEU A 259 -5.60 -0.83 -16.06
CA LEU A 259 -5.27 -0.19 -14.79
C LEU A 259 -6.49 0.55 -14.26
N ILE A 260 -6.82 0.35 -12.99
CA ILE A 260 -7.68 1.27 -12.25
C ILE A 260 -6.78 2.24 -11.48
N ARG A 261 -6.83 3.51 -11.85
CA ARG A 261 -6.09 4.59 -11.19
C ARG A 261 -6.99 5.31 -10.21
N ILE A 262 -6.59 5.35 -8.94
CA ILE A 262 -7.31 6.07 -7.88
C ILE A 262 -6.39 7.12 -7.27
N THR A 263 -6.86 8.37 -7.31
CA THR A 263 -6.20 9.52 -6.72
C THR A 263 -6.99 9.99 -5.52
N GLY A 264 -6.36 10.05 -4.35
CA GLY A 264 -7.02 10.45 -3.12
C GLY A 264 -6.06 11.13 -2.15
N GLN A 265 -6.59 11.96 -1.26
CA GLN A 265 -5.77 12.65 -0.26
C GLN A 265 -5.08 11.65 0.68
N SER A 266 -5.83 10.67 1.17
CA SER A 266 -5.33 9.59 2.01
C SER A 266 -6.20 8.35 1.83
N PHE A 267 -5.67 7.19 2.22
CA PHE A 267 -6.37 5.91 2.13
C PHE A 267 -6.24 5.16 3.45
N MET A 268 -7.30 4.44 3.84
CA MET A 268 -7.28 3.51 4.95
C MET A 268 -6.82 2.12 4.52
N LEU A 269 -6.54 1.27 5.51
CA LEU A 269 -6.26 -0.15 5.29
C LEU A 269 -7.35 -0.78 4.43
N HIS A 270 -6.96 -1.53 3.40
CA HIS A 270 -7.85 -2.21 2.45
C HIS A 270 -8.80 -1.34 1.60
N GLN A 271 -8.83 -0.01 1.77
CA GLN A 271 -9.84 0.86 1.15
C GLN A 271 -9.93 0.70 -0.36
N ILE A 272 -8.80 0.84 -1.06
CA ILE A 272 -8.74 0.74 -2.53
C ILE A 272 -9.20 -0.64 -3.00
N ARG A 273 -8.76 -1.71 -2.32
CA ARG A 273 -9.10 -3.10 -2.67
C ARG A 273 -10.59 -3.38 -2.49
N LYS A 274 -11.23 -2.82 -1.47
CA LYS A 274 -12.68 -2.92 -1.27
C LYS A 274 -13.47 -2.05 -2.27
N MET A 275 -12.95 -0.86 -2.63
CA MET A 275 -13.57 -0.03 -3.67
C MET A 275 -13.59 -0.75 -5.03
N ILE A 276 -12.47 -1.37 -5.40
CA ILE A 276 -12.36 -2.18 -6.62
C ILE A 276 -13.23 -3.43 -6.51
N GLY A 277 -13.20 -4.12 -5.36
CA GLY A 277 -14.01 -5.30 -5.12
C GLY A 277 -15.51 -5.06 -5.35
N LEU A 278 -16.05 -4.00 -4.75
CA LEU A 278 -17.46 -3.63 -4.91
C LEU A 278 -17.80 -3.28 -6.36
N MET A 279 -16.92 -2.54 -7.05
CA MET A 279 -17.12 -2.19 -8.46
C MET A 279 -17.17 -3.45 -9.36
N LEU A 280 -16.26 -4.40 -9.14
CA LEU A 280 -16.26 -5.68 -9.87
C LEU A 280 -17.50 -6.52 -9.56
N ALA A 281 -17.98 -6.52 -8.31
CA ALA A 281 -19.22 -7.21 -7.94
C ALA A 281 -20.45 -6.65 -8.69
N ILE A 282 -20.52 -5.32 -8.87
CA ILE A 282 -21.59 -4.68 -9.65
C ILE A 282 -21.47 -5.02 -11.14
N LEU A 283 -20.26 -4.97 -11.73
CA LEU A 283 -20.06 -5.33 -13.14
C LEU A 283 -20.44 -6.78 -13.46
N LYS A 284 -20.28 -7.67 -12.48
CA LYS A 284 -20.65 -9.09 -12.56
C LYS A 284 -22.07 -9.39 -12.09
N ASP A 285 -22.87 -8.36 -11.83
CA ASP A 285 -24.28 -8.43 -11.42
C ASP A 285 -24.52 -9.22 -10.12
N TYR A 286 -23.53 -9.31 -9.21
CA TYR A 286 -23.72 -9.86 -7.85
C TYR A 286 -24.48 -8.89 -6.93
N THR A 287 -24.42 -7.60 -7.24
CA THR A 287 -25.16 -6.53 -6.57
C THR A 287 -25.46 -5.41 -7.56
N GLN A 288 -26.38 -4.52 -7.22
CA GLN A 288 -26.78 -3.38 -8.06
C GLN A 288 -26.14 -2.07 -7.56
N GLU A 289 -26.31 -0.99 -8.33
CA GLU A 289 -25.74 0.34 -8.00
C GLU A 289 -26.34 0.99 -6.74
N ASP A 290 -27.52 0.56 -6.31
CA ASP A 290 -28.19 1.03 -5.09
C ASP A 290 -27.40 0.72 -3.81
N ILE A 291 -26.48 -0.25 -3.84
CA ILE A 291 -25.56 -0.53 -2.73
C ILE A 291 -24.72 0.69 -2.33
N PHE A 292 -24.49 1.65 -3.24
CA PHE A 292 -23.81 2.90 -2.92
C PHE A 292 -24.56 3.72 -1.86
N ASP A 293 -25.89 3.58 -1.77
CA ASP A 293 -26.70 4.27 -0.77
C ASP A 293 -26.53 3.65 0.64
N LEU A 294 -26.02 2.41 0.71
CA LEU A 294 -25.78 1.65 1.94
C LEU A 294 -24.33 1.73 2.41
N VAL A 295 -23.35 1.54 1.53
CA VAL A 295 -21.93 1.36 1.91
C VAL A 295 -21.30 2.60 2.53
N PHE A 296 -21.85 3.79 2.28
CA PHE A 296 -21.42 5.05 2.91
C PHE A 296 -22.17 5.37 4.22
N GLN A 297 -23.14 4.54 4.60
CA GLN A 297 -23.84 4.65 5.89
C GLN A 297 -23.03 4.04 7.03
N ARG A 298 -23.62 4.03 8.22
CA ARG A 298 -22.95 3.61 9.47
C ARG A 298 -23.12 2.14 9.77
N GLU A 299 -24.10 1.51 9.16
CA GLU A 299 -24.38 0.09 9.25
C GLU A 299 -23.29 -0.71 8.52
N ARG A 300 -22.95 -1.86 9.07
CA ARG A 300 -21.95 -2.74 8.47
C ARG A 300 -22.52 -3.42 7.24
N VAL A 301 -21.89 -3.19 6.08
CA VAL A 301 -22.22 -3.87 4.83
C VAL A 301 -21.11 -4.86 4.50
N ASP A 302 -21.46 -6.08 4.11
CA ASP A 302 -20.49 -7.06 3.65
C ASP A 302 -20.12 -6.80 2.19
N ILE A 303 -18.87 -6.37 1.95
CA ILE A 303 -18.34 -6.09 0.61
C ILE A 303 -17.01 -6.82 0.37
N PRO A 304 -16.76 -7.28 -0.87
CA PRO A 304 -15.58 -8.04 -1.21
C PRO A 304 -14.31 -7.18 -1.18
N LYS A 305 -13.18 -7.83 -0.91
CA LYS A 305 -11.85 -7.21 -0.92
C LYS A 305 -11.01 -7.85 -2.03
N ALA A 306 -10.73 -7.09 -3.09
CA ALA A 306 -9.88 -7.54 -4.20
C ALA A 306 -8.50 -8.05 -3.73
N PRO A 307 -7.78 -8.88 -4.51
CA PRO A 307 -6.42 -9.30 -4.20
C PRO A 307 -5.46 -8.12 -3.98
N GLY A 308 -4.33 -8.36 -3.31
CA GLY A 308 -3.30 -7.34 -3.13
C GLY A 308 -2.34 -7.22 -4.32
N LEU A 309 -2.24 -8.28 -5.12
CA LEU A 309 -1.24 -8.47 -6.17
C LEU A 309 -1.18 -7.31 -7.17
N GLY A 310 -2.34 -6.87 -7.67
CA GLY A 310 -2.44 -5.80 -8.66
C GLY A 310 -2.15 -4.40 -8.13
N LEU A 311 -2.16 -4.20 -6.80
CA LEU A 311 -2.09 -2.87 -6.20
C LEU A 311 -0.65 -2.35 -6.16
N MET A 312 -0.46 -1.10 -6.61
CA MET A 312 0.81 -0.40 -6.48
C MET A 312 0.63 1.09 -6.22
N LEU A 313 1.49 1.64 -5.34
CA LEU A 313 1.61 3.08 -5.18
C LEU A 313 2.34 3.66 -6.39
N ASN A 314 1.62 4.31 -7.29
CA ASN A 314 2.21 4.91 -8.48
C ASN A 314 3.01 6.17 -8.10
N GLN A 315 2.39 7.13 -7.42
CA GLN A 315 3.01 8.43 -7.12
C GLN A 315 2.51 9.04 -5.81
N VAL A 316 3.38 9.82 -5.18
CA VAL A 316 3.04 10.71 -4.06
C VAL A 316 3.23 12.16 -4.51
N ASP A 317 2.19 12.98 -4.41
CA ASP A 317 2.24 14.37 -4.82
C ASP A 317 2.68 15.31 -3.69
N PHE A 318 3.53 16.26 -4.04
CA PHE A 318 4.05 17.31 -3.17
C PHE A 318 3.85 18.71 -3.77
N SER A 319 2.88 18.88 -4.69
CA SER A 319 2.62 20.16 -5.38
C SER A 319 2.42 21.33 -4.41
N GLN A 320 1.68 21.14 -3.31
CA GLN A 320 1.48 22.18 -2.29
C GLN A 320 2.78 22.56 -1.57
N TYR A 321 3.63 21.57 -1.28
CA TYR A 321 4.95 21.80 -0.70
C TYR A 321 5.86 22.55 -1.68
N ASN A 322 5.90 22.10 -2.94
CA ASN A 322 6.71 22.72 -3.99
C ASN A 322 6.29 24.17 -4.20
N GLN A 323 4.98 24.46 -4.29
CA GLN A 323 4.48 25.83 -4.42
C GLN A 323 4.99 26.76 -3.32
N LYS A 324 5.13 26.25 -2.09
CA LYS A 324 5.56 27.03 -0.93
C LYS A 324 7.08 27.27 -0.88
N TYR A 325 7.89 26.32 -1.34
CA TYR A 325 9.34 26.34 -1.08
C TYR A 325 10.23 26.35 -2.32
N GLN A 326 9.75 25.99 -3.51
CA GLN A 326 10.59 25.89 -4.72
C GLN A 326 11.25 27.21 -5.15
N ASN A 327 10.69 28.35 -4.74
CA ASN A 327 11.16 29.68 -5.11
C ASN A 327 12.02 30.35 -4.03
N ASP A 328 12.41 29.62 -2.97
CA ASP A 328 13.21 30.19 -1.88
C ASP A 328 14.74 30.20 -2.14
N GLY A 329 15.16 29.69 -3.30
CA GLY A 329 16.56 29.63 -3.73
C GLY A 329 17.41 28.58 -2.98
N ILE A 330 16.80 27.77 -2.11
CA ILE A 330 17.49 26.79 -1.27
C ILE A 330 16.97 25.36 -1.49
N HIS A 331 15.66 25.19 -1.74
CA HIS A 331 15.04 23.87 -1.84
C HIS A 331 14.60 23.54 -3.27
N ASP A 332 15.08 22.40 -3.77
CA ASP A 332 14.63 21.85 -5.04
C ASP A 332 13.19 21.29 -4.91
N PRO A 333 12.38 21.39 -5.97
CA PRO A 333 11.06 20.79 -5.99
C PRO A 333 11.15 19.25 -5.95
N ILE A 334 10.20 18.63 -5.25
CA ILE A 334 10.02 17.17 -5.29
C ILE A 334 9.22 16.84 -6.56
N ASP A 335 9.92 16.46 -7.62
CA ASP A 335 9.36 16.13 -8.93
C ASP A 335 9.82 14.77 -9.44
N TRP A 336 8.88 14.00 -9.98
CA TRP A 336 9.05 12.65 -10.49
C TRP A 336 9.33 12.59 -11.99
N SER A 337 9.05 13.68 -12.70
CA SER A 337 8.99 13.70 -14.17
C SER A 337 10.30 13.25 -14.81
N LYS A 338 11.44 13.64 -14.22
CA LYS A 338 12.78 13.21 -14.68
C LYS A 338 13.07 11.71 -14.53
N TYR A 339 12.26 10.98 -13.75
CA TYR A 339 12.44 9.54 -13.50
C TYR A 339 11.43 8.65 -14.21
N GLU A 340 10.54 9.21 -15.03
CA GLU A 340 9.44 8.48 -15.66
C GLU A 340 9.91 7.24 -16.43
N GLU A 341 10.92 7.40 -17.30
CA GLU A 341 11.46 6.28 -18.09
C GLU A 341 12.05 5.17 -17.21
N ARG A 342 12.78 5.54 -16.14
CA ARG A 342 13.37 4.57 -15.22
C ARG A 342 12.31 3.84 -14.41
N ARG A 343 11.24 4.54 -14.02
CA ARG A 343 10.09 3.98 -13.31
C ARG A 343 9.32 3.01 -14.20
N ASP A 344 9.11 3.35 -15.47
CA ASP A 344 8.42 2.48 -16.42
C ASP A 344 9.20 1.21 -16.72
N LYS A 345 10.52 1.31 -16.92
CA LYS A 345 11.40 0.13 -17.07
C LYS A 345 11.33 -0.78 -15.84
N PHE A 346 11.43 -0.21 -14.64
CA PHE A 346 11.32 -0.97 -13.39
C PHE A 346 9.94 -1.61 -13.21
N LYS A 347 8.88 -0.87 -13.54
CA LYS A 347 7.50 -1.35 -13.48
C LYS A 347 7.28 -2.56 -14.37
N LEU A 348 7.75 -2.51 -15.61
CA LEU A 348 7.66 -3.64 -16.55
C LEU A 348 8.43 -4.86 -16.02
N GLN A 349 9.69 -4.66 -15.63
CA GLN A 349 10.61 -5.75 -15.25
C GLN A 349 10.29 -6.41 -13.89
N TYR A 350 9.92 -5.65 -12.86
CA TYR A 350 9.83 -6.19 -11.50
C TYR A 350 8.40 -6.24 -10.93
N VAL A 351 7.47 -5.52 -11.53
CA VAL A 351 6.09 -5.43 -11.03
C VAL A 351 5.14 -6.15 -11.98
N TYR A 352 5.08 -5.74 -13.25
CA TYR A 352 4.14 -6.31 -14.21
C TYR A 352 4.50 -7.76 -14.56
N GLU A 353 5.78 -8.07 -14.80
CA GLU A 353 6.22 -9.46 -15.03
C GLU A 353 5.82 -10.39 -13.88
N HIS A 354 5.98 -9.93 -12.63
CA HIS A 354 5.58 -10.72 -11.47
C HIS A 354 4.06 -10.90 -11.38
N ILE A 355 3.29 -9.83 -11.60
CA ILE A 355 1.82 -9.90 -11.60
C ILE A 355 1.34 -10.85 -12.70
N ASP A 356 1.87 -10.72 -13.91
CA ASP A 356 1.48 -11.57 -15.04
C ASP A 356 1.76 -13.05 -14.78
N ARG A 357 2.94 -13.37 -14.25
CA ARG A 357 3.27 -14.73 -13.85
C ARG A 357 2.28 -15.28 -12.81
N VAL A 358 1.95 -14.52 -11.76
CA VAL A 358 1.03 -15.01 -10.70
C VAL A 358 -0.41 -15.10 -11.21
N GLU A 359 -0.86 -14.17 -12.06
CA GLU A 359 -2.20 -14.24 -12.66
C GLU A 359 -2.36 -15.41 -13.64
N THR A 360 -1.27 -15.86 -14.27
CA THR A 360 -1.29 -16.96 -15.25
C THR A 360 -1.05 -18.32 -14.61
N GLU A 361 -0.11 -18.42 -13.67
CA GLU A 361 0.25 -19.69 -13.00
C GLU A 361 -0.64 -19.98 -11.80
N GLU A 362 -0.91 -18.98 -10.96
CA GLU A 362 -1.66 -19.13 -9.70
C GLU A 362 -3.11 -18.63 -9.79
N LYS A 363 -3.48 -17.95 -10.90
CA LYS A 363 -4.87 -17.55 -11.21
C LYS A 363 -5.50 -16.66 -10.14
N SER A 364 -4.69 -15.82 -9.50
CA SER A 364 -5.06 -14.97 -8.37
C SER A 364 -6.40 -14.24 -8.54
N MET A 365 -6.59 -13.50 -9.63
CA MET A 365 -7.83 -12.77 -9.91
C MET A 365 -8.98 -13.73 -10.24
N TYR A 366 -8.72 -14.75 -11.07
CA TYR A 366 -9.76 -15.70 -11.48
C TYR A 366 -10.36 -16.43 -10.28
N GLU A 367 -9.53 -17.02 -9.42
CA GLU A 367 -9.98 -17.71 -8.21
C GLU A 367 -10.71 -16.76 -7.25
N TRP A 368 -10.21 -15.53 -7.11
CA TRP A 368 -10.90 -14.54 -6.27
C TRP A 368 -12.29 -14.17 -6.83
N LEU A 369 -12.45 -14.04 -8.15
CA LEU A 369 -13.76 -13.75 -8.76
C LEU A 369 -14.80 -14.83 -8.47
N LEU A 370 -14.38 -16.10 -8.31
CA LEU A 370 -15.27 -17.21 -7.94
C LEU A 370 -15.82 -17.07 -6.52
N THR A 371 -15.19 -16.25 -5.66
CA THR A 371 -15.62 -16.04 -4.27
C THR A 371 -16.64 -14.91 -4.10
N LEU A 372 -16.97 -14.18 -5.16
CA LEU A 372 -17.86 -13.02 -5.08
C LEU A 372 -19.29 -13.38 -4.64
N ASN A 373 -19.74 -14.61 -4.89
CA ASN A 373 -21.03 -15.13 -4.43
C ASN A 373 -21.10 -15.39 -2.92
N ASN A 374 -19.96 -15.42 -2.21
CA ASN A 374 -19.92 -15.65 -0.76
C ASN A 374 -20.31 -14.40 0.04
N HIS A 375 -20.46 -13.25 -0.62
CA HIS A 375 -20.82 -11.98 0.01
C HIS A 375 -22.32 -11.73 -0.06
N THR A 376 -22.88 -11.16 1.01
CA THR A 376 -24.33 -10.89 1.09
C THR A 376 -24.74 -9.57 0.44
N TYR A 377 -23.81 -8.63 0.27
CA TYR A 377 -24.06 -7.31 -0.32
C TYR A 377 -25.18 -6.51 0.37
N THR A 378 -25.42 -6.81 1.64
CA THR A 378 -26.43 -6.15 2.47
C THR A 378 -25.87 -5.92 3.88
N TYR A 379 -26.70 -5.41 4.78
CA TYR A 379 -26.33 -5.27 6.19
C TYR A 379 -25.93 -6.62 6.77
N ARG A 380 -24.81 -6.64 7.49
CA ARG A 380 -24.45 -7.81 8.29
C ARG A 380 -25.45 -7.93 9.42
N ASP A 381 -26.09 -9.09 9.50
CA ASP A 381 -26.99 -9.39 10.60
C ASP A 381 -26.23 -9.25 11.93
N SER A 382 -26.83 -8.49 12.84
CA SER A 382 -26.28 -8.26 14.19
C SER A 382 -26.34 -9.51 15.08
N SER A 383 -26.87 -10.64 14.57
CA SER A 383 -27.14 -11.87 15.30
C SER A 383 -25.99 -12.89 15.33
N GLU A 384 -24.86 -12.68 14.64
CA GLU A 384 -23.70 -13.59 14.71
C GLU A 384 -22.69 -13.24 15.82
N HIS A 385 -23.08 -12.46 16.84
CA HIS A 385 -22.22 -12.13 18.00
C HIS A 385 -22.78 -12.60 19.36
N THR A 386 -23.55 -13.69 19.38
CA THR A 386 -23.87 -14.41 20.63
C THR A 386 -24.05 -15.91 20.40
N ALA A 387 -22.95 -16.67 20.45
CA ALA A 387 -22.83 -18.09 20.86
C ALA A 387 -21.47 -18.58 20.34
N THR A 388 -20.42 -18.67 21.15
CA THR A 388 -20.18 -19.88 21.94
C THR A 388 -19.27 -19.53 23.13
N ILE A 389 -19.87 -19.10 24.25
CA ILE A 389 -19.23 -19.12 25.56
C ILE A 389 -20.24 -19.75 26.53
N ASN A 390 -19.91 -20.97 26.96
CA ASN A 390 -20.32 -21.71 28.16
C ASN A 390 -21.82 -21.97 28.45
N ASN A 391 -22.21 -23.25 28.40
CA ASN A 391 -22.45 -24.08 29.60
C ASN A 391 -23.26 -25.33 29.25
N ASN A 392 -22.64 -26.50 29.30
CA ASN A 392 -23.35 -27.75 29.54
C ASN A 392 -22.85 -28.32 30.87
N ASN A 393 -23.55 -27.98 31.95
CA ASN A 393 -23.55 -28.72 33.20
C ASN A 393 -25.00 -29.13 33.51
N ASN A 394 -25.19 -30.44 33.59
CA ASN A 394 -26.25 -31.20 34.28
C ASN A 394 -27.71 -31.00 33.89
N ILE A 395 -28.29 -32.06 33.30
CA ILE A 395 -29.46 -32.76 33.88
C ILE A 395 -29.29 -34.28 33.70
N ASN A 396 -29.15 -35.00 34.82
CA ASN A 396 -29.43 -36.43 34.96
C ASN A 396 -30.91 -36.62 35.31
N ASN A 397 -31.61 -37.57 34.67
CA ASN A 397 -32.30 -38.66 35.39
C ASN A 397 -32.97 -39.68 34.45
N ASN A 398 -32.59 -40.95 34.69
CA ASN A 398 -33.39 -42.17 34.76
C ASN A 398 -34.07 -42.75 33.51
N ASN A 399 -33.55 -43.89 33.03
CA ASN A 399 -34.20 -45.19 33.24
C ASN A 399 -33.24 -46.36 32.95
N ALA A 400 -33.35 -47.40 33.78
CA ALA A 400 -32.53 -48.60 33.84
C ALA A 400 -32.94 -49.66 32.81
N GLU A 401 -31.98 -50.49 32.35
CA GLU A 401 -32.01 -51.96 32.51
C GLU A 401 -30.81 -52.67 31.81
N THR A 402 -30.09 -53.47 32.62
CA THR A 402 -29.42 -54.78 32.33
C THR A 402 -28.39 -54.95 31.19
N LEU A 403 -27.12 -55.25 31.56
CA LEU A 403 -26.38 -56.54 31.39
C LEU A 403 -24.84 -56.30 31.35
N GLU A 404 -24.14 -56.79 32.39
CA GLU A 404 -22.95 -57.67 32.33
C GLU A 404 -21.97 -57.51 31.14
N THR A 405 -20.67 -57.21 31.29
CA THR A 405 -19.65 -58.00 31.99
C THR A 405 -18.28 -57.27 31.99
N SER A 406 -17.52 -57.52 33.06
CA SER A 406 -16.06 -57.45 33.26
C SER A 406 -15.11 -57.01 32.14
N GLU A 407 -14.20 -56.07 32.44
CA GLU A 407 -12.80 -56.42 32.79
C GLU A 407 -12.01 -55.20 33.28
N SER A 408 -11.11 -55.47 34.22
CA SER A 408 -10.31 -54.57 35.03
C SER A 408 -8.86 -54.48 34.53
N ILE A 409 -8.29 -53.29 34.32
CA ILE A 409 -6.83 -53.04 34.47
C ILE A 409 -6.59 -51.65 35.08
N VAL A 410 -5.64 -51.63 36.02
CA VAL A 410 -5.18 -50.62 36.99
C VAL A 410 -4.30 -49.52 36.31
N PRO A 411 -4.22 -48.28 36.84
CA PRO A 411 -3.60 -47.14 36.16
C PRO A 411 -2.08 -47.06 36.39
N LEU A 412 -1.39 -46.35 35.49
CA LEU A 412 0.00 -45.93 35.67
C LEU A 412 0.13 -44.42 35.45
N ASP A 413 0.97 -43.85 36.31
CA ASP A 413 1.14 -42.44 36.65
C ASP A 413 1.78 -41.57 35.56
N ASP A 414 1.28 -40.35 35.48
CA ASP A 414 1.97 -39.06 35.60
C ASP A 414 3.41 -38.90 35.03
N VAL A 415 3.55 -38.13 33.93
CA VAL A 415 4.62 -37.13 33.75
C VAL A 415 4.09 -36.00 32.84
N GLY A 416 4.14 -34.77 33.35
CA GLY A 416 3.47 -33.58 32.80
C GLY A 416 4.14 -32.84 31.64
N ASN A 417 3.45 -31.76 31.22
CA ASN A 417 4.00 -30.58 30.56
C ASN A 417 2.91 -29.48 30.63
N ALA A 418 3.05 -28.48 31.49
CA ALA A 418 3.65 -27.17 31.21
C ALA A 418 2.73 -26.25 30.38
N ASP A 419 2.18 -25.27 31.09
CA ASP A 419 1.30 -24.19 30.65
C ASP A 419 1.89 -23.34 29.52
N ASP A 420 1.08 -23.11 28.48
CA ASP A 420 1.32 -22.11 27.45
C ASP A 420 0.55 -20.83 27.80
N LYS A 421 1.27 -19.79 28.24
CA LYS A 421 0.77 -18.42 28.41
C LYS A 421 1.14 -17.61 27.17
N SER A 422 0.19 -17.45 26.26
CA SER A 422 0.29 -16.48 25.16
C SER A 422 0.11 -15.06 25.68
N THR A 423 1.18 -14.27 25.65
CA THR A 423 1.17 -12.82 25.94
C THR A 423 0.66 -12.02 24.74
N HIS A 424 -0.30 -11.13 25.02
CA HIS A 424 -0.76 -10.03 24.16
C HIS A 424 0.42 -9.19 23.64
N ILE A 425 0.30 -8.75 22.38
CA ILE A 425 1.13 -7.70 21.79
C ILE A 425 0.19 -6.50 21.60
N ASP A 426 0.50 -5.43 22.32
CA ASP A 426 -0.21 -4.15 22.28
C ASP A 426 0.13 -3.39 20.99
N ASP A 427 -0.92 -2.89 20.33
CA ASP A 427 -0.86 -1.93 19.23
C ASP A 427 -0.71 -0.50 19.81
N ASP A 428 0.51 0.04 19.80
CA ASP A 428 0.76 1.44 20.16
C ASP A 428 0.40 2.38 18.98
N ASP A 429 -0.77 3.00 19.08
CA ASP A 429 -1.17 4.18 18.31
C ASP A 429 -0.54 5.44 18.93
N ASP A 430 0.48 6.00 18.27
CA ASP A 430 1.05 7.33 18.59
C ASP A 430 0.09 8.45 18.11
N ASP A 431 -0.81 8.90 19.00
CA ASP A 431 -1.53 10.17 18.93
C ASP A 431 -0.66 11.29 19.54
N ASP A 432 -0.29 12.30 18.74
CA ASP A 432 0.45 13.48 19.21
C ASP A 432 -0.50 14.68 19.35
N ASN A 433 -0.72 15.09 20.61
CA ASN A 433 -1.54 16.21 21.02
C ASN A 433 -0.83 17.55 20.75
N GLY A 434 -1.50 18.44 20.01
CA GLY A 434 -1.06 19.80 19.78
C GLY A 434 -1.02 20.63 21.07
N ASN A 435 0.15 21.17 21.38
CA ASN A 435 0.39 22.04 22.52
C ASN A 435 -0.22 23.44 22.26
N VAL A 436 -1.22 23.82 23.06
CA VAL A 436 -1.82 25.15 23.10
C VAL A 436 -0.92 26.05 23.95
N VAL A 437 -0.37 27.11 23.36
CA VAL A 437 0.32 28.18 24.09
C VAL A 437 -0.72 29.20 24.55
N THR A 438 -0.91 29.26 25.86
CA THR A 438 -1.66 30.29 26.58
C THR A 438 -0.79 31.54 26.79
N THR A 439 -1.31 32.71 26.46
CA THR A 439 -0.84 34.00 27.00
C THR A 439 -2.03 34.77 27.55
N THR A 440 -2.11 34.80 28.89
CA THR A 440 -2.69 35.83 29.77
C THR A 440 -1.89 37.13 29.61
N ASP A 441 -2.33 38.37 29.85
CA ASP A 441 -3.53 39.05 30.38
C ASP A 441 -3.45 40.51 29.86
N ASP A 442 -4.56 41.23 29.75
CA ASP A 442 -4.72 42.59 30.33
C ASP A 442 -6.10 43.24 30.03
N VAL A 443 -6.94 43.25 31.09
CA VAL A 443 -7.72 44.35 31.69
C VAL A 443 -8.54 45.36 30.83
N ILE A 444 -9.88 45.17 30.91
CA ILE A 444 -10.98 46.10 31.27
C ILE A 444 -11.04 47.54 30.66
N LYS A 445 -12.13 47.85 29.95
CA LYS A 445 -13.11 48.91 30.31
C LYS A 445 -14.43 48.87 29.51
N ASP A 446 -15.51 48.99 30.27
CA ASP A 446 -16.91 49.28 29.89
C ASP A 446 -17.06 50.50 28.97
N ASP A 447 -18.07 50.50 28.09
CA ASP A 447 -19.25 51.38 28.26
C ASP A 447 -20.30 51.24 27.14
N SER A 448 -21.54 51.04 27.59
CA SER A 448 -22.84 51.60 27.15
C SER A 448 -23.31 51.64 25.67
N ASP A 449 -24.62 51.32 25.56
CA ASP A 449 -25.64 51.89 24.66
C ASP A 449 -26.13 51.10 23.42
N ILE A 450 -27.23 50.39 23.66
CA ILE A 450 -28.38 50.12 22.76
C ILE A 450 -29.13 51.47 22.61
N PRO A 451 -29.67 51.91 21.44
CA PRO A 451 -30.83 51.22 20.86
C PRO A 451 -31.20 51.38 19.36
N LEU A 452 -31.98 50.39 18.90
CA LEU A 452 -33.21 50.48 18.08
C LEU A 452 -33.17 51.23 16.73
N LYS A 453 -33.49 50.50 15.65
CA LYS A 453 -34.72 50.59 14.82
C LYS A 453 -34.50 50.44 13.30
N ARG A 454 -35.42 49.64 12.74
CA ARG A 454 -36.16 49.77 11.47
C ARG A 454 -35.48 49.41 10.14
N GLU A 455 -36.00 48.31 9.61
CA GLU A 455 -36.44 48.10 8.22
C GLU A 455 -36.53 49.36 7.32
N ARG A 456 -35.97 49.27 6.10
CA ARG A 456 -36.74 49.12 4.84
C ARG A 456 -35.84 49.17 3.59
N LEU A 457 -35.98 48.11 2.77
CA LEU A 457 -36.20 48.08 1.31
C LEU A 457 -35.20 48.67 0.29
N ALA A 458 -35.25 47.99 -0.87
CA ALA A 458 -34.67 48.26 -2.20
C ALA A 458 -33.21 47.80 -2.36
N LEU A 459 -32.84 46.92 -3.30
CA LEU A 459 -33.46 46.45 -4.55
C LEU A 459 -32.92 45.05 -4.87
#